data_AF-A0A9D4Q379-F1
#
_entry.id   AF-A0A9D4Q379-F1
#
_cell.length_a   1.000
_cell.length_b   1.000
_cell.length_c   1.000
_cell.angle_alpha   90.00
_cell.angle_beta   90.00
_cell.angle_gamma   90.00
#
_symmetry.space_group_name_H-M   'P 1'
#
loop_
_entity.id
_entity.type
_entity.pdbx_description
1 polymer ?
#
loop_
_entity_poly.entity_id
_entity_poly.type
_entity_poly.pdbx_seq_one_letter_code
_entity_poly.pdbx_strand_id
1 'polypeptide(L)'
;MNRHQRPRLALQEECDSLRCQLEAYRNEAQLLKAEQEQRDQQLHLLQQALQGLQQQRTRDLQDLEKLRSSKNGSTPSPEREPCSASGSRNEVSSSTQVAGIRITEKDAKLIGLVSMFLHLHPDGASLDYLWSYVHTREPALQPCDVEVLLSKFPTLFPLEVTGVGATLERRWKFGGFAPSL
;
A
#
# COMPACT_ATOMS: atom_id res chain seq x y z
N MET A 1 53.61 29.96 24.88
CA MET A 1 53.10 28.59 24.58
C MET A 1 53.97 27.94 23.51
N ASN A 2 54.49 26.75 23.79
CA ASN A 2 55.46 26.03 22.93
C ASN A 2 54.84 25.65 21.58
N ARG A 3 55.54 25.93 20.46
CA ARG A 3 55.07 25.67 19.09
C ARG A 3 54.75 24.19 18.82
N HIS A 4 55.36 23.27 19.56
CA HIS A 4 55.12 21.83 19.46
C HIS A 4 53.81 21.34 20.13
N GLN A 5 53.15 22.18 20.93
CA GLN A 5 51.97 21.78 21.69
C GLN A 5 50.67 21.93 20.90
N ARG A 6 50.64 22.85 19.92
CA ARG A 6 49.50 23.08 19.02
C ARG A 6 49.10 21.86 18.16
N PRO A 7 50.01 21.21 17.43
CA PRO A 7 49.64 20.04 16.63
C PRO A 7 49.19 18.85 17.47
N ARG A 8 49.69 18.72 18.70
CA ARG A 8 49.27 17.66 19.62
C ARG A 8 47.84 17.87 20.16
N LEU A 9 47.45 19.13 20.39
CA LEU A 9 46.08 19.47 20.79
C LEU A 9 45.08 19.26 19.64
N ALA A 10 45.43 19.69 18.43
CA ALA A 10 44.58 19.48 17.26
C ALA A 10 44.31 17.98 16.99
N LEU A 11 45.34 17.14 17.08
CA LEU A 11 45.19 15.70 16.90
C LEU A 11 44.34 15.06 18.01
N GLN A 12 44.42 15.58 19.23
CA GLN A 12 43.60 15.12 20.35
C GLN A 12 42.12 15.50 20.15
N GLU A 13 41.84 16.74 19.72
CA GLU A 13 40.49 17.21 19.39
C GLU A 13 39.87 16.38 18.25
N GLU A 14 40.64 16.06 17.20
CA GLU A 14 40.19 15.17 16.13
C GLU A 14 39.86 13.77 16.65
N CYS A 15 40.72 13.20 17.51
CA CYS A 15 40.47 11.91 18.12
C CYS A 15 39.20 11.91 18.99
N ASP A 16 38.96 12.96 19.76
CA ASP A 16 37.79 13.09 20.61
C ASP A 16 36.52 13.30 19.76
N SER A 17 36.60 14.10 18.69
CA SER A 17 35.52 14.24 17.70
C SER A 17 35.15 12.91 17.05
N LEU A 18 36.15 12.13 16.62
CA LEU A 18 35.93 10.82 16.01
C LEU A 18 35.32 9.82 17.00
N ARG A 19 35.72 9.85 18.28
CA ARG A 19 35.11 9.03 19.33
C ARG A 19 33.62 9.35 19.50
N CYS A 20 33.28 10.64 19.61
CA CYS A 20 31.88 11.06 19.70
C CYS A 20 31.07 10.62 18.47
N GLN A 21 31.64 10.74 17.27
CA GLN A 21 30.97 10.33 16.04
C GLN A 21 30.74 8.81 15.98
N LEU A 22 31.72 8.00 16.39
CA LEU A 22 31.56 6.55 16.47
C LEU A 22 30.51 6.13 17.50
N GLU A 23 30.41 6.85 18.62
CA GLU A 23 29.39 6.62 19.64
C GLU A 23 27.99 6.96 19.11
N ALA A 24 27.85 8.06 18.37
CA ALA A 24 26.59 8.40 17.70
C ALA A 24 26.14 7.30 16.72
N TYR A 25 27.03 6.83 15.84
CA TYR A 25 26.71 5.74 14.90
C TYR A 25 26.38 4.42 15.62
N ARG A 26 27.04 4.13 16.74
CA ARG A 26 26.70 2.96 17.56
C ARG A 26 25.29 3.07 18.15
N ASN A 27 24.93 4.24 18.66
CA ASN A 27 23.60 4.48 19.22
C ASN A 27 22.50 4.39 18.14
N GLU A 28 22.74 4.98 16.96
CA GLU A 28 21.83 4.88 15.82
C GLU A 28 21.65 3.41 15.38
N ALA A 29 22.74 2.65 15.27
CA ALA A 29 22.67 1.24 14.91
C ALA A 29 21.91 0.40 15.95
N GLN A 30 22.07 0.70 17.24
CA GLN A 30 21.32 0.04 18.31
C GLN A 30 19.83 0.37 18.25
N LEU A 31 19.47 1.63 17.97
CA LEU A 31 18.08 2.05 17.81
C LEU A 31 17.43 1.33 16.62
N LEU A 32 18.08 1.33 15.46
CA LEU A 32 17.58 0.64 14.26
C LEU A 32 17.39 -0.86 14.51
N LYS A 33 18.29 -1.49 15.26
CA LYS A 33 18.16 -2.90 15.62
C LYS A 33 16.95 -3.15 16.53
N ALA A 34 16.72 -2.29 17.52
CA ALA A 34 15.56 -2.39 18.40
C ALA A 34 14.24 -2.19 17.65
N GLU A 35 14.18 -1.22 16.72
CA GLU A 35 13.02 -1.01 15.85
C GLU A 35 12.75 -2.22 14.96
N GLN A 36 13.80 -2.81 14.37
CA GLN A 36 13.67 -4.02 13.57
C GLN A 36 13.11 -5.19 14.39
N GLU A 37 13.65 -5.43 15.59
CA GLU A 37 13.17 -6.48 16.50
C GLU A 37 11.69 -6.27 16.88
N GLN A 38 11.27 -5.03 17.12
CA GLN A 38 9.86 -4.70 17.39
C GLN A 38 8.96 -4.99 16.18
N ARG A 39 9.41 -4.64 14.96
CA ARG A 39 8.66 -4.94 13.73
C ARG A 39 8.52 -6.43 13.51
N ASP A 40 9.58 -7.20 13.75
CA ASP A 40 9.57 -8.65 13.61
C ASP A 40 8.62 -9.31 14.62
N GLN A 41 8.56 -8.81 15.86
CA GLN A 41 7.58 -9.25 16.86
C GLN A 41 6.14 -8.96 16.41
N GLN A 42 5.88 -7.75 15.89
CA GLN A 42 4.55 -7.39 15.38
C GLN A 42 4.14 -8.26 14.19
N LEU A 43 5.07 -8.56 13.28
CA LEU A 43 4.84 -9.46 12.16
C LEU A 43 4.51 -10.89 12.64
N HIS A 44 5.22 -11.38 13.64
CA HIS A 44 4.98 -12.71 14.20
C HIS A 44 3.57 -12.82 14.83
N LEU A 45 3.16 -11.82 15.61
CA LEU A 45 1.82 -11.77 16.21
C LEU A 45 0.72 -11.74 15.13
N LEU A 46 0.91 -10.91 14.10
CA LEU A 46 -0.05 -10.82 13.00
C LEU A 46 -0.16 -12.15 12.24
N GLN A 47 0.98 -12.81 11.98
CA GLN A 47 1.00 -14.12 11.34
C GLN A 47 0.25 -15.17 12.16
N GLN A 48 0.42 -15.17 13.48
CA GLN A 48 -0.31 -16.05 14.39
C GLN A 48 -1.82 -15.78 14.36
N ALA A 49 -2.23 -14.50 14.38
CA ALA A 49 -3.65 -14.11 14.30
C ALA A 49 -4.28 -14.58 12.98
N LEU A 50 -3.61 -14.36 11.85
CA LEU A 50 -4.09 -14.80 10.54
C LEU A 50 -4.27 -16.32 10.47
N GLN A 51 -3.32 -17.08 11.02
CA GLN A 51 -3.42 -18.53 11.08
C GLN A 51 -4.61 -18.99 11.95
N GLY A 52 -4.87 -18.29 13.06
CA GLY A 52 -6.03 -18.53 13.92
C GLY A 52 -7.36 -18.30 13.19
N LEU A 53 -7.49 -17.16 12.49
CA LEU A 53 -8.70 -16.84 11.71
C LEU A 53 -8.94 -17.87 10.59
N GLN A 54 -7.88 -18.32 9.90
CA GLN A 54 -8.01 -19.32 8.85
C GLN A 54 -8.49 -20.67 9.39
N GLN A 55 -8.00 -21.08 10.56
CA GLN A 55 -8.48 -22.29 11.25
C GLN A 55 -9.96 -22.15 11.66
N GLN A 56 -10.35 -21.00 12.20
CA GLN A 56 -11.74 -20.73 12.58
C GLN A 56 -12.68 -20.81 11.37
N ARG A 57 -12.35 -20.13 10.26
CA ARG A 57 -13.14 -20.21 9.02
C ARG A 57 -13.33 -21.66 8.57
N THR A 58 -12.29 -22.48 8.66
CA THR A 58 -12.35 -23.89 8.26
C THR A 58 -13.31 -24.69 9.15
N ARG A 59 -13.33 -24.41 10.46
CA ARG A 59 -14.28 -25.02 11.40
C ARG A 59 -15.72 -24.57 11.13
N ASP A 60 -15.93 -23.27 10.92
CA ASP A 60 -17.27 -22.72 10.61
C ASP A 60 -17.86 -23.34 9.34
N LEU A 61 -17.02 -23.55 8.30
CA LEU A 61 -17.42 -24.24 7.07
C LEU A 61 -17.82 -25.70 7.32
N GLN A 62 -17.06 -26.43 8.16
CA GLN A 62 -17.38 -27.82 8.51
C GLN A 62 -18.69 -27.92 9.32
N ASP A 63 -18.94 -26.98 10.24
CA ASP A 63 -20.16 -26.97 11.04
C ASP A 63 -21.40 -26.65 10.19
N LEU A 64 -21.28 -25.73 9.23
CA LEU A 64 -22.33 -25.46 8.23
C LEU A 64 -22.65 -26.69 7.37
N GLU A 65 -21.65 -27.48 6.99
CA GLU A 65 -21.83 -28.71 6.21
C GLU A 65 -22.56 -29.80 7.00
N LYS A 66 -22.22 -29.95 8.29
CA LYS A 66 -22.91 -30.86 9.21
C LYS A 66 -24.37 -30.46 9.43
N LEU A 67 -24.64 -29.16 9.56
CA LEU A 67 -26.01 -28.66 9.74
C LEU A 67 -26.86 -28.86 8.47
N ARG A 68 -26.26 -28.75 7.28
CA ARG A 68 -26.91 -29.03 5.98
C ARG A 68 -27.26 -30.51 5.83
N SER A 69 -26.40 -31.42 6.28
CA SER A 69 -26.63 -32.86 6.18
C SER A 69 -27.73 -33.38 7.11
N SER A 70 -28.11 -32.61 8.14
CA SER A 70 -29.18 -32.96 9.10
C SER A 70 -30.59 -32.55 8.62
N LYS A 71 -30.74 -31.88 7.47
CA LYS A 71 -32.02 -31.30 6.99
C LYS A 71 -32.57 -31.89 5.68
N ASN A 72 -32.15 -33.10 5.28
CA ASN A 72 -32.71 -33.77 4.11
C ASN A 72 -33.57 -34.99 4.50
N GLY A 73 -34.87 -34.75 4.64
CA GLY A 73 -35.91 -35.77 4.55
C GLY A 73 -37.08 -35.22 3.75
N SER A 74 -37.51 -35.98 2.72
CA SER A 74 -38.66 -35.82 1.77
C SER A 74 -38.51 -34.81 0.62
N THR A 75 -38.67 -35.08 -0.70
CA THR A 75 -38.92 -36.26 -1.58
C THR A 75 -38.69 -35.78 -3.05
N PRO A 76 -38.34 -36.62 -4.06
CA PRO A 76 -37.86 -36.18 -5.38
C PRO A 76 -38.85 -36.33 -6.56
N SER A 77 -38.61 -35.64 -7.69
CA SER A 77 -38.90 -36.17 -9.05
C SER A 77 -38.19 -35.42 -10.19
N PRO A 78 -37.93 -36.08 -11.34
CA PRO A 78 -36.89 -35.70 -12.31
C PRO A 78 -37.44 -35.27 -13.68
N GLU A 79 -36.56 -34.70 -14.53
CA GLU A 79 -36.30 -35.09 -15.93
C GLU A 79 -35.90 -33.93 -16.88
N ARG A 80 -34.86 -34.22 -17.70
CA ARG A 80 -34.44 -33.66 -19.02
C ARG A 80 -33.48 -32.46 -19.12
N GLU A 81 -32.21 -32.82 -19.30
CA GLU A 81 -31.21 -32.20 -20.22
C GLU A 81 -31.63 -32.36 -21.71
N PRO A 82 -30.90 -31.85 -22.74
CA PRO A 82 -29.99 -30.69 -22.88
C PRO A 82 -30.31 -29.83 -24.15
N CYS A 83 -29.66 -28.67 -24.40
CA CYS A 83 -29.37 -28.18 -25.77
C CYS A 83 -28.44 -26.94 -25.86
N SER A 84 -27.71 -26.90 -26.96
CA SER A 84 -26.55 -26.09 -27.35
C SER A 84 -26.74 -24.59 -27.59
N ALA A 85 -25.64 -23.88 -27.34
CA ALA A 85 -25.04 -22.75 -28.09
C ALA A 85 -25.95 -21.82 -28.95
N SER A 86 -25.94 -20.53 -28.60
CA SER A 86 -25.87 -19.45 -29.59
C SER A 86 -25.22 -18.21 -28.97
N GLY A 87 -24.29 -17.62 -29.72
CA GLY A 87 -23.50 -16.47 -29.29
C GLY A 87 -24.31 -15.18 -29.15
N SER A 88 -23.94 -14.38 -28.16
CA SER A 88 -24.05 -12.93 -28.26
C SER A 88 -22.87 -12.31 -27.53
N ARG A 89 -22.08 -11.57 -28.28
CA ARG A 89 -20.88 -10.86 -27.86
C ARG A 89 -21.34 -9.60 -27.11
N ASN A 90 -21.72 -9.75 -25.84
CA ASN A 90 -21.92 -8.60 -24.96
C ASN A 90 -20.63 -8.32 -24.22
N GLU A 91 -19.98 -7.22 -24.63
CA GLU A 91 -19.00 -6.46 -23.86
C GLU A 91 -19.48 -6.34 -22.41
N VAL A 92 -18.98 -7.21 -21.54
CA VAL A 92 -19.21 -7.10 -20.10
C VAL A 92 -18.36 -5.94 -19.61
N SER A 93 -18.95 -4.74 -19.68
CA SER A 93 -18.54 -3.58 -18.89
C SER A 93 -18.60 -3.99 -17.43
N SER A 94 -17.48 -4.53 -16.96
CA SER A 94 -17.29 -5.08 -15.63
C SER A 94 -17.07 -3.90 -14.69
N SER A 95 -18.11 -3.09 -14.47
CA SER A 95 -18.11 -2.08 -13.42
C SER A 95 -18.32 -2.79 -12.10
N THR A 96 -17.24 -3.27 -11.49
CA THR A 96 -17.25 -3.79 -10.12
C THR A 96 -17.64 -2.64 -9.19
N GLN A 97 -18.88 -2.63 -8.71
CA GLN A 97 -19.37 -1.63 -7.76
C GLN A 97 -18.95 -2.03 -6.35
N VAL A 98 -18.08 -1.22 -5.73
CA VAL A 98 -17.81 -1.28 -4.29
C VAL A 98 -18.10 0.12 -3.75
N ALA A 99 -18.99 0.21 -2.75
CA ALA A 99 -19.35 1.43 -2.04
C ALA A 99 -19.89 2.62 -2.88
N GLY A 100 -20.58 2.38 -4.00
CA GLY A 100 -21.27 3.43 -4.78
C GLY A 100 -20.38 4.23 -5.76
N ILE A 101 -19.09 3.92 -5.85
CA ILE A 101 -18.17 4.52 -6.83
C ILE A 101 -18.18 3.67 -8.10
N ARG A 102 -18.49 4.28 -9.26
CA ARG A 102 -18.38 3.62 -10.57
C ARG A 102 -16.92 3.66 -11.02
N ILE A 103 -16.28 2.49 -11.08
CA ILE A 103 -14.93 2.30 -11.60
C ILE A 103 -15.02 1.84 -13.05
N THR A 104 -14.50 2.66 -13.97
CA THR A 104 -14.37 2.34 -15.40
C THR A 104 -13.05 1.64 -15.69
N GLU A 105 -12.89 1.04 -16.87
CA GLU A 105 -11.61 0.47 -17.30
C GLU A 105 -10.49 1.53 -17.32
N LYS A 106 -10.83 2.76 -17.71
CA LYS A 106 -9.91 3.91 -17.66
C LYS A 106 -9.46 4.18 -16.24
N ASP A 107 -10.39 4.25 -15.28
CA ASP A 107 -10.06 4.42 -13.86
C ASP A 107 -9.16 3.28 -13.37
N ALA A 108 -9.46 2.03 -13.71
CA ALA A 108 -8.67 0.88 -13.27
C ALA A 108 -7.22 0.94 -13.77
N LYS A 109 -7.02 1.31 -15.04
CA LYS A 109 -5.66 1.51 -15.61
C LYS A 109 -4.92 2.64 -14.91
N LEU A 110 -5.59 3.78 -14.73
CA LEU A 110 -5.04 4.95 -14.04
C LEU A 110 -4.66 4.63 -12.59
N ILE A 111 -5.54 3.94 -11.85
CA ILE A 111 -5.28 3.49 -10.48
C ILE A 111 -4.03 2.61 -10.47
N GLY A 112 -3.92 1.64 -11.39
CA GLY A 112 -2.77 0.75 -11.48
C GLY A 112 -1.46 1.51 -11.74
N LEU A 113 -1.45 2.43 -12.71
CA LEU A 113 -0.28 3.23 -13.07
C LEU A 113 0.16 4.17 -11.94
N VAL A 114 -0.78 4.93 -11.39
CA VAL A 114 -0.52 5.88 -10.29
C VAL A 114 -0.10 5.13 -9.03
N SER A 115 -0.76 4.01 -8.70
CA SER A 115 -0.38 3.17 -7.56
C SER A 115 1.03 2.63 -7.73
N MET A 116 1.35 2.02 -8.88
CA MET A 116 2.69 1.47 -9.14
C MET A 116 3.77 2.55 -8.98
N PHE A 117 3.51 3.75 -9.50
CA PHE A 117 4.43 4.87 -9.38
C PHE A 117 4.62 5.31 -7.92
N LEU A 118 3.53 5.59 -7.21
CA LEU A 118 3.61 6.11 -5.85
C LEU A 118 4.19 5.10 -4.85
N HIS A 119 4.08 3.79 -5.11
CA HIS A 119 4.79 2.79 -4.30
C HIS A 119 6.31 2.90 -4.37
N LEU A 120 6.85 3.43 -5.47
CA LEU A 120 8.28 3.67 -5.64
C LEU A 120 8.72 5.03 -5.05
N HIS A 121 7.78 5.87 -4.63
CA HIS A 121 8.02 7.23 -4.13
C HIS A 121 7.47 7.40 -2.71
N PRO A 122 8.22 7.00 -1.66
CA PRO A 122 7.75 7.06 -0.27
C PRO A 122 7.39 8.49 0.19
N ASP A 123 8.08 9.50 -0.34
CA ASP A 123 7.81 10.91 -0.04
C ASP A 123 6.61 11.49 -0.81
N GLY A 124 6.01 10.70 -1.71
CA GLY A 124 4.94 11.13 -2.61
C GLY A 124 5.45 11.89 -3.83
N ALA A 125 4.51 12.41 -4.63
CA ALA A 125 4.83 13.14 -5.85
C ALA A 125 3.83 14.27 -6.14
N SER A 126 4.31 15.28 -6.87
CA SER A 126 3.43 16.35 -7.39
C SER A 126 2.53 15.83 -8.51
N LEU A 127 1.42 16.53 -8.74
CA LEU A 127 0.50 16.22 -9.83
C LEU A 127 1.20 16.24 -11.20
N ASP A 128 2.04 17.23 -11.45
CA ASP A 128 2.80 17.36 -12.71
C ASP A 128 3.74 16.18 -12.95
N TYR A 129 4.35 15.65 -11.88
CA TYR A 129 5.27 14.53 -12.02
C TYR A 129 4.51 13.22 -12.29
N LEU A 130 3.40 13.01 -11.58
CA LEU A 130 2.48 11.90 -11.85
C LEU A 130 1.97 11.92 -13.28
N TRP A 131 1.52 13.09 -13.74
CA TRP A 131 1.07 13.29 -15.11
C TRP A 131 2.18 12.96 -16.12
N SER A 132 3.40 13.46 -15.89
CA SER A 132 4.55 13.18 -16.77
C SER A 132 4.82 11.68 -16.91
N TYR A 133 4.73 10.93 -15.81
CA TYR A 133 4.86 9.48 -15.81
C TYR A 133 3.73 8.78 -16.57
N VAL A 134 2.48 9.13 -16.29
CA VAL A 134 1.29 8.54 -16.91
C VAL A 134 1.29 8.79 -18.42
N HIS A 135 1.58 10.03 -18.84
CA HIS A 135 1.63 10.43 -20.25
C HIS A 135 2.68 9.65 -21.05
N THR A 136 3.81 9.32 -20.42
CA THR A 136 4.88 8.53 -21.07
C THR A 136 4.42 7.10 -21.39
N ARG A 137 3.48 6.53 -20.61
CA ARG A 137 2.98 5.17 -20.83
C ARG A 137 1.69 5.13 -21.63
N GLU A 138 0.81 6.10 -21.41
CA GLU A 138 -0.52 6.17 -22.03
C GLU A 138 -0.80 7.62 -22.47
N PRO A 139 -0.40 8.00 -23.69
CA PRO A 139 -0.54 9.37 -24.19
C PRO A 139 -2.01 9.76 -24.47
N ALA A 140 -2.94 8.80 -24.46
CA ALA A 140 -4.37 9.03 -24.65
C ALA A 140 -5.06 9.68 -23.43
N LEU A 141 -4.41 9.67 -22.27
CA LEU A 141 -4.93 10.27 -21.05
C LEU A 141 -4.66 11.77 -21.02
N GLN A 142 -5.49 12.53 -20.31
CA GLN A 142 -5.31 13.97 -20.10
C GLN A 142 -4.84 14.26 -18.67
N PRO A 143 -4.20 15.42 -18.42
CA PRO A 143 -3.80 15.83 -17.06
C PRO A 143 -5.00 15.84 -16.10
N CYS A 144 -6.16 16.29 -16.59
CA CYS A 144 -7.40 16.34 -15.82
C CYS A 144 -7.86 14.95 -15.35
N ASP A 145 -7.59 13.89 -16.12
CA ASP A 145 -7.99 12.52 -15.75
C ASP A 145 -7.23 12.05 -14.51
N VAL A 146 -5.94 12.42 -14.40
CA VAL A 146 -5.12 12.11 -13.22
C VAL A 146 -5.62 12.85 -11.99
N GLU A 147 -5.92 14.15 -12.13
CA GLU A 147 -6.43 14.97 -11.03
C GLU A 147 -7.81 14.50 -10.52
N VAL A 148 -8.72 14.21 -11.46
CA VAL A 148 -10.06 13.67 -11.13
C VAL A 148 -9.93 12.32 -10.45
N LEU A 149 -9.03 11.45 -10.91
CA LEU A 149 -8.80 10.16 -10.28
C LEU A 149 -8.31 10.28 -8.84
N LEU A 150 -7.28 11.09 -8.61
CA LEU A 150 -6.70 11.31 -7.27
C LEU A 150 -7.77 11.85 -6.31
N SER A 151 -8.60 12.79 -6.79
CA SER A 151 -9.71 13.36 -6.01
C SER A 151 -10.86 12.36 -5.78
N LYS A 152 -11.06 11.42 -6.70
CA LYS A 152 -12.11 10.37 -6.63
C LYS A 152 -11.78 9.29 -5.61
N PHE A 153 -10.50 9.08 -5.29
CA PHE A 153 -10.05 8.05 -4.35
C PHE A 153 -9.13 8.64 -3.25
N PRO A 154 -9.64 9.53 -2.38
CA PRO A 154 -8.81 10.24 -1.39
C PRO A 154 -8.22 9.33 -0.31
N THR A 155 -8.83 8.17 -0.05
CA THR A 155 -8.28 7.16 0.87
C THR A 155 -7.16 6.36 0.25
N LEU A 156 -7.24 6.13 -1.07
CA LEU A 156 -6.25 5.36 -1.83
C LEU A 156 -5.06 6.23 -2.21
N PHE A 157 -5.32 7.51 -2.48
CA PHE A 157 -4.32 8.52 -2.82
C PHE A 157 -4.50 9.75 -1.92
N PRO A 158 -4.00 9.77 -0.68
CA PRO A 158 -4.05 10.95 0.16
C PRO A 158 -3.14 12.07 -0.38
N LEU A 159 -3.63 13.31 -0.29
CA LEU A 159 -2.85 14.51 -0.54
C LEU A 159 -2.21 15.00 0.76
N GLU A 160 -0.90 14.96 0.84
CA GLU A 160 -0.15 15.61 1.91
C GLU A 160 0.23 17.05 1.49
N VAL A 161 -0.01 17.98 2.42
CA VAL A 161 0.38 19.37 2.27
C VAL A 161 1.36 19.69 3.39
N THR A 162 2.60 20.02 3.01
CA THR A 162 3.68 20.34 3.96
C THR A 162 4.19 21.76 3.71
N GLY A 163 4.74 22.40 4.74
CA GLY A 163 5.27 23.77 4.66
C GLY A 163 4.23 24.88 4.83
N VAL A 164 4.66 26.14 4.73
CA VAL A 164 3.82 27.34 4.93
C VAL A 164 4.24 28.44 3.95
N GLY A 165 3.27 29.08 3.29
CA GLY A 165 3.53 30.20 2.39
C GLY A 165 4.32 29.77 1.14
N ALA A 166 5.51 30.32 0.95
CA ALA A 166 6.34 30.05 -0.23
C ALA A 166 6.97 28.63 -0.25
N THR A 167 6.98 27.91 0.87
CA THR A 167 7.47 26.52 0.97
C THR A 167 6.36 25.48 0.97
N LEU A 168 5.14 25.87 0.59
CA LEU A 168 4.00 24.96 0.52
C LEU A 168 4.21 23.92 -0.58
N GLU A 169 4.26 22.64 -0.20
CA GLU A 169 4.37 21.52 -1.12
C GLU A 169 3.11 20.66 -1.07
N ARG A 170 2.64 20.23 -2.24
CA ARG A 170 1.49 19.33 -2.41
C ARG A 170 1.98 18.02 -3.00
N ARG A 171 1.92 16.95 -2.22
CA ARG A 171 2.40 15.62 -2.63
C ARG A 171 1.34 14.57 -2.40
N TRP A 172 0.99 13.86 -3.46
CA TRP A 172 0.11 12.71 -3.41
C TRP A 172 0.90 11.48 -2.98
N LYS A 173 0.36 10.68 -2.08
CA LYS A 173 0.97 9.42 -1.59
C LYS A 173 0.08 8.22 -1.89
N PHE A 174 0.65 7.02 -1.74
CA PHE A 174 -0.13 5.78 -1.81
C PHE A 174 -0.64 5.39 -0.42
N GLY A 175 -1.96 5.31 -0.26
CA GLY A 175 -2.65 5.01 0.99
C GLY A 175 -3.47 3.71 0.98
N GLY A 176 -3.38 2.89 -0.07
CA GLY A 176 -4.30 1.76 -0.29
C GLY A 176 -4.29 0.65 0.78
N PHE A 177 -3.30 0.61 1.66
CA PHE A 177 -3.22 -0.35 2.79
C PHE A 177 -3.38 0.31 4.16
N ALA A 178 -3.61 1.62 4.22
CA ALA A 178 -3.84 2.30 5.48
C ALA A 178 -5.23 1.91 6.02
N PRO A 179 -5.36 1.66 7.34
CA PRO A 179 -6.66 1.39 7.92
C PRO A 179 -7.58 2.60 7.73
N SER A 180 -8.80 2.37 7.22
CA SER A 180 -9.85 3.38 7.21
C SER A 180 -10.26 3.65 8.66
N LEU A 181 -9.91 4.82 9.19
CA LEU A 181 -10.40 5.33 10.47
C LEU A 181 -11.87 5.75 10.37
#